data_AF-A0AAX6MJM5-F1
#
_entry.id   AF-A0AAX6MJM5-F1
#
_cell.length_a   1.000
_cell.length_b   1.000
_cell.length_c   1.000
_cell.angle_alpha   90.00
_cell.angle_beta   90.00
_cell.angle_gamma   90.00
#
_symmetry.space_group_name_H-M   'P 1'
#
loop_
_entity.id
_entity.type
_entity.pdbx_description
1 polymer ?
#
loop_
_entity_poly.entity_id
_entity_poly.type
_entity_poly.pdbx_seq_one_letter_code
_entity_poly.pdbx_strand_id
1 'polypeptide(L)'
;MVMSAEPNTEALTGVLNGSKKENSQRCGDLRNVIKTVTCIPQCYKGKVRIVINDKDFDAIARAFIILTYILCHDSTDQIAENTIHLWYSAFIPDSLDAWIRGTLYPHVLHEARVFQARHGVKPNVIERLFVNKRVDWPNLASYLQRELPLDEAISARNAVVACESRRDSRERYLFRQPPAERQVHVNFMESGILAPFSRPLYCYTKPNV
;
A
#
# COMPACT_ATOMS: atom_id res chain seq x y z
N MET A 1 -67.96 -5.61 21.43
CA MET A 1 -68.05 -4.88 20.14
C MET A 1 -66.83 -3.97 20.07
N VAL A 2 -65.62 -4.49 19.80
CA VAL A 2 -65.06 -4.88 18.48
C VAL A 2 -65.30 -3.84 17.40
N MET A 3 -64.23 -3.12 17.05
CA MET A 3 -63.82 -2.57 15.74
C MET A 3 -62.43 -1.92 15.99
N SER A 4 -61.31 -2.63 15.87
CA SER A 4 -60.52 -2.86 14.65
C SER A 4 -60.31 -1.61 13.78
N ALA A 5 -59.09 -1.06 13.82
CA ALA A 5 -58.47 -0.31 12.75
C ALA A 5 -56.95 -0.49 12.89
N GLU A 6 -56.38 -1.32 12.00
CA GLU A 6 -54.95 -1.61 11.89
C GLU A 6 -54.17 -0.36 11.44
N PRO A 7 -52.96 -0.09 11.97
CA PRO A 7 -52.07 0.89 11.38
C PRO A 7 -51.19 0.23 10.30
N ASN A 8 -51.32 0.78 9.08
CA ASN A 8 -50.52 0.56 7.87
C ASN A 8 -49.08 0.05 8.08
N THR A 9 -48.84 -1.17 7.63
CA THR A 9 -47.53 -1.86 7.61
C THR A 9 -46.66 -1.49 6.40
N GLU A 10 -46.91 -0.38 5.70
CA GLU A 10 -46.15 0.04 4.51
C GLU A 10 -45.14 1.17 4.75
N ALA A 11 -45.02 1.68 5.98
CA ALA A 11 -44.07 2.75 6.30
C ALA A 11 -42.66 2.25 6.71
N LEU A 12 -42.42 0.93 6.80
CA LEU A 12 -41.18 0.37 7.34
C LEU A 12 -40.25 -0.30 6.30
N THR A 13 -40.61 -0.31 5.02
CA THR A 13 -39.81 -0.93 3.95
C THR A 13 -39.01 0.06 3.09
N GLY A 14 -39.01 1.35 3.44
CA GLY A 14 -38.29 2.40 2.68
C GLY A 14 -36.90 2.79 3.21
N VAL A 15 -36.47 2.32 4.39
CA VAL A 15 -35.26 2.84 5.07
C VAL A 15 -34.01 1.95 4.85
N LEU A 16 -34.13 0.84 4.13
CA LEU A 16 -33.01 -0.09 3.89
C LEU A 16 -32.35 0.03 2.51
N ASN A 17 -32.46 1.18 1.83
CA ASN A 17 -31.71 1.46 0.60
C ASN A 17 -30.88 2.75 0.67
N GLY A 18 -30.50 3.17 1.87
CA GLY A 18 -29.39 4.09 2.08
C GLY A 18 -28.11 3.28 2.26
N SER A 19 -27.48 2.85 1.17
CA SER A 19 -26.10 2.41 1.20
C SER A 19 -25.27 3.56 1.76
N LYS A 20 -25.04 3.56 3.07
CA LYS A 20 -24.01 4.36 3.70
C LYS A 20 -22.76 4.02 2.92
N LYS A 21 -22.34 4.94 2.05
CA LYS A 21 -20.95 5.05 1.62
C LYS A 21 -20.20 5.25 2.92
N GLU A 22 -19.82 4.15 3.55
CA GLU A 22 -18.65 4.13 4.41
C GLU A 22 -17.55 4.73 3.53
N ASN A 23 -17.20 5.98 3.84
CA ASN A 23 -15.98 6.58 3.35
C ASN A 23 -14.85 5.73 3.91
N SER A 24 -14.58 4.63 3.22
CA SER A 24 -13.48 3.73 3.49
C SER A 24 -12.24 4.53 3.15
N GLN A 25 -11.72 5.20 4.16
CA GLN A 25 -10.46 5.91 4.07
C GLN A 25 -9.40 4.86 3.77
N ARG A 26 -9.01 4.80 2.49
CA ARG A 26 -7.94 3.93 2.02
C ARG A 26 -6.68 4.34 2.78
N CYS A 27 -6.07 3.40 3.48
CA CYS A 27 -4.74 3.50 4.05
C CYS A 27 -3.70 3.41 2.92
N GLY A 28 -3.82 4.30 1.92
CA GLY A 28 -2.92 4.32 0.77
C GLY A 28 -1.56 4.93 1.07
N ASP A 29 -1.38 5.56 2.25
CA ASP A 29 -0.12 6.19 2.65
C ASP A 29 0.14 6.00 4.15
N LEU A 30 1.35 5.54 4.48
CA LEU A 30 1.86 5.35 5.84
C LEU A 30 2.32 6.65 6.50
N ARG A 31 2.38 7.77 5.76
CA ARG A 31 2.80 9.08 6.27
C ARG A 31 2.10 9.49 7.55
N ASN A 32 0.78 9.27 7.64
CA ASN A 32 0.01 9.62 8.83
C ASN A 32 0.37 8.72 10.02
N VAL A 33 0.64 7.44 9.77
CA VAL A 33 1.11 6.50 10.80
C VAL A 33 2.47 6.95 11.32
N ILE A 34 3.41 7.22 10.41
CA ILE A 34 4.77 7.67 10.77
C ILE A 34 4.71 8.99 11.53
N LYS A 35 3.95 9.99 11.04
CA LYS A 35 3.75 11.27 11.73
C LYS A 35 3.19 11.07 13.15
N THR A 36 2.24 10.16 13.32
CA THR A 36 1.69 9.86 14.65
C THR A 36 2.75 9.26 15.57
N VAL A 37 3.54 8.31 15.07
CA VAL A 37 4.60 7.64 15.84
C VAL A 37 5.72 8.62 16.22
N THR A 38 6.15 9.49 15.29
CA THR A 38 7.21 10.46 15.54
C THR A 38 6.78 11.61 16.46
N CYS A 39 5.47 11.87 16.56
CA CYS A 39 4.93 12.83 17.52
C CYS A 39 4.78 12.26 18.94
N ILE A 40 5.07 10.98 19.18
CA ILE A 40 5.03 10.40 20.53
C ILE A 40 6.20 10.96 21.34
N PRO A 41 5.96 11.50 22.55
CA PRO A 41 7.03 12.00 23.40
C PRO A 41 8.05 10.91 23.72
N GLN A 42 9.34 11.24 23.70
CA GLN A 42 10.42 10.29 24.01
C GLN A 42 10.33 9.71 25.43
N CYS A 43 9.62 10.39 26.34
CA CYS A 43 9.34 9.91 27.70
C CYS A 43 8.20 8.89 27.79
N TYR A 44 7.50 8.58 26.69
CA TYR A 44 6.43 7.60 26.66
C TYR A 44 7.00 6.17 26.81
N LYS A 45 6.67 5.51 27.93
CA LYS A 45 7.09 4.13 28.22
C LYS A 45 6.03 3.07 27.89
N GLY A 46 4.89 3.49 27.34
CA GLY A 46 3.80 2.58 26.99
C GLY A 46 4.09 1.80 25.71
N LYS A 47 3.26 0.79 25.42
CA LYS A 47 3.34 0.05 24.15
C LYS A 47 2.61 0.82 23.06
N VAL A 48 3.24 0.97 21.89
CA VAL A 48 2.58 1.49 20.68
C VAL A 48 2.08 0.31 19.87
N ARG A 49 0.79 0.31 19.54
CA ARG A 49 0.20 -0.68 18.63
C ARG A 49 -0.19 0.03 17.34
N ILE A 50 0.48 -0.34 16.26
CA ILE A 50 0.12 0.08 14.91
C ILE A 50 -0.81 -0.98 14.32
N VAL A 51 -1.94 -0.56 13.78
CA VAL A 51 -2.89 -1.43 13.07
C VAL A 51 -3.08 -0.87 11.68
N ILE A 52 -2.60 -1.60 10.67
CA ILE A 52 -2.86 -1.29 9.26
C ILE A 52 -4.11 -2.06 8.85
N ASN A 53 -5.12 -1.33 8.38
CA ASN A 53 -6.38 -1.92 7.94
C ASN A 53 -6.79 -1.25 6.63
N ASP A 54 -6.45 -1.89 5.52
CA ASP A 54 -6.92 -1.50 4.19
C ASP A 54 -7.83 -2.59 3.60
N LYS A 55 -8.68 -2.22 2.64
CA LYS A 55 -9.45 -3.17 1.83
C LYS A 55 -8.59 -3.78 0.72
N ASP A 56 -7.57 -3.04 0.28
CA ASP A 56 -6.61 -3.48 -0.73
C ASP A 56 -5.44 -4.21 -0.07
N PHE A 57 -5.27 -5.49 -0.40
CA PHE A 57 -4.18 -6.29 0.14
C PHE A 57 -2.81 -5.79 -0.34
N ASP A 58 -2.72 -5.26 -1.56
CA ASP A 58 -1.46 -4.76 -2.12
C ASP A 58 -1.00 -3.53 -1.32
N ALA A 59 -1.94 -2.71 -0.83
CA ALA A 59 -1.64 -1.61 0.08
C ALA A 59 -1.11 -2.11 1.45
N ILE A 60 -1.68 -3.18 1.99
CA ILE A 60 -1.22 -3.81 3.24
C ILE A 60 0.18 -4.40 3.06
N ALA A 61 0.42 -5.14 1.97
CA ALA A 61 1.70 -5.77 1.68
C ALA A 61 2.80 -4.73 1.52
N ARG A 62 2.56 -3.66 0.75
CA ARG A 62 3.51 -2.55 0.59
C ARG A 62 3.79 -1.83 1.90
N ALA A 63 2.77 -1.59 2.72
CA ALA A 63 2.95 -1.01 4.03
C ALA A 63 3.80 -1.89 4.95
N PHE A 64 3.62 -3.21 4.90
CA PHE A 64 4.43 -4.17 5.62
C PHE A 64 5.91 -4.14 5.17
N ILE A 65 6.17 -4.12 3.86
CA ILE A 65 7.53 -4.03 3.31
C ILE A 65 8.24 -2.78 3.82
N ILE A 66 7.57 -1.62 3.73
CA ILE A 66 8.12 -0.32 4.16
C ILE A 66 8.44 -0.31 5.66
N LEU A 67 7.49 -0.72 6.51
CA LEU A 67 7.73 -0.75 7.94
C LEU A 67 8.85 -1.72 8.31
N THR A 68 8.90 -2.89 7.66
CA THR A 68 9.99 -3.85 7.90
C THR A 68 11.32 -3.28 7.45
N TYR A 69 11.38 -2.61 6.31
CA TYR A 69 12.60 -1.96 5.83
C TYR A 69 13.12 -0.93 6.83
N ILE A 70 12.25 -0.04 7.31
CA ILE A 70 12.59 0.99 8.31
C ILE A 70 13.09 0.37 9.61
N LEU A 71 12.50 -0.75 10.06
CA LEU A 71 12.85 -1.40 11.32
C LEU A 71 14.13 -2.26 11.25
N CYS A 72 14.53 -2.70 10.06
CA CYS A 72 15.67 -3.59 9.86
C CYS A 72 16.97 -2.88 9.46
N HIS A 73 16.94 -1.57 9.28
CA HIS A 73 18.11 -0.78 8.87
C HIS A 73 18.35 0.37 9.86
N ASP A 74 19.62 0.76 9.99
CA ASP A 74 20.04 1.82 10.91
C ASP A 74 20.43 3.13 10.20
N SER A 75 20.79 3.06 8.91
CA SER A 75 21.21 4.22 8.13
C SER A 75 20.02 5.08 7.74
N THR A 76 19.88 6.25 8.37
CA THR A 76 18.75 7.15 8.14
C THR A 76 18.62 7.59 6.67
N ASP A 77 19.75 7.88 6.01
CA ASP A 77 19.75 8.30 4.61
C ASP A 77 19.27 7.18 3.67
N GLN A 78 19.77 5.96 3.89
CA GLN A 78 19.37 4.79 3.11
C GLN A 78 17.89 4.44 3.35
N ILE A 79 17.44 4.53 4.60
CA ILE A 79 16.04 4.33 4.98
C ILE A 79 15.16 5.33 4.23
N ALA A 80 15.50 6.62 4.26
CA ALA A 80 14.73 7.66 3.58
C ALA A 80 14.67 7.42 2.06
N GLU A 81 15.81 7.19 1.42
CA GLU A 81 15.89 6.99 -0.04
C GLU A 81 15.08 5.77 -0.49
N ASN A 82 15.31 4.59 0.11
CA ASN A 82 14.64 3.37 -0.30
C ASN A 82 13.15 3.37 0.08
N THR A 83 12.76 3.98 1.20
CA THR A 83 11.35 4.10 1.57
C THR A 83 10.56 4.96 0.57
N ILE A 84 11.15 6.05 0.09
CA ILE A 84 10.52 6.90 -0.95
C ILE A 84 10.31 6.09 -2.23
N HIS A 85 11.27 5.27 -2.63
CA HIS A 85 11.13 4.40 -3.79
C HIS A 85 10.05 3.33 -3.60
N LEU A 86 9.98 2.69 -2.43
CA LEU A 86 8.92 1.74 -2.11
C LEU A 86 7.52 2.37 -2.15
N TRP A 87 7.38 3.64 -1.74
CA TRP A 87 6.10 4.34 -1.79
C TRP A 87 5.68 4.78 -3.19
N TYR A 88 6.59 5.42 -3.92
CA TYR A 88 6.20 6.29 -5.05
C TYR A 88 6.81 5.90 -6.38
N SER A 89 7.92 5.15 -6.39
CA SER A 89 8.50 4.68 -7.65
C SER A 89 7.77 3.44 -8.15
N ALA A 90 7.53 3.38 -9.45
CA ALA A 90 7.06 2.18 -10.15
C ALA A 90 8.16 1.13 -10.32
N PHE A 91 9.42 1.56 -10.27
CA PHE A 91 10.60 0.69 -10.36
C PHE A 91 11.54 0.99 -9.20
N ILE A 92 12.10 -0.07 -8.61
CA ILE A 92 13.01 -0.01 -7.46
C ILE A 92 14.43 -0.42 -7.85
N PRO A 93 15.44 0.02 -7.08
CA PRO A 93 16.82 -0.42 -7.29
C PRO A 93 16.99 -1.93 -7.16
N ASP A 94 17.93 -2.51 -7.91
CA ASP A 94 18.29 -3.94 -7.81
C ASP A 94 18.69 -4.36 -6.39
N SER A 95 19.35 -3.48 -5.65
CA SER A 95 19.74 -3.72 -4.25
C SER A 95 18.53 -3.85 -3.32
N LEU A 96 17.46 -3.12 -3.59
CA LEU A 96 16.24 -3.16 -2.80
C LEU A 96 15.43 -4.42 -3.12
N ASP A 97 15.31 -4.78 -4.41
CA ASP A 97 14.72 -6.06 -4.81
C ASP A 97 15.52 -7.26 -4.26
N ALA A 98 16.85 -7.20 -4.28
CA ALA A 98 17.70 -8.22 -3.68
C ALA A 98 17.46 -8.37 -2.17
N TRP A 99 17.24 -7.27 -1.44
CA TRP A 99 16.84 -7.35 -0.03
C TRP A 99 15.43 -7.94 0.14
N ILE A 100 14.46 -7.55 -0.69
CA ILE A 100 13.09 -8.10 -0.64
C ILE A 100 13.13 -9.62 -0.87
N ARG A 101 13.79 -10.07 -1.94
CA ARG A 101 13.82 -11.49 -2.33
C ARG A 101 14.77 -12.32 -1.46
N GLY A 102 15.92 -11.77 -1.11
CA GLY A 102 16.99 -12.47 -0.40
C GLY A 102 16.85 -12.47 1.12
N THR A 103 16.18 -11.47 1.68
CA THR A 103 16.05 -11.31 3.14
C THR A 103 14.60 -11.35 3.58
N LEU A 104 13.74 -10.46 3.07
CA LEU A 104 12.37 -10.34 3.55
C LEU A 104 11.52 -11.58 3.23
N TYR A 105 11.57 -12.05 1.98
CA TYR A 105 10.76 -13.18 1.52
C TYR A 105 11.01 -14.48 2.32
N PRO A 106 12.27 -14.92 2.58
CA PRO A 106 12.54 -16.08 3.43
C PRO A 106 11.93 -15.97 4.83
N HIS A 107 11.97 -14.79 5.46
CA HIS A 107 11.35 -14.57 6.77
C HIS A 107 9.82 -14.69 6.71
N VAL A 108 9.18 -14.06 5.72
CA VAL A 108 7.73 -14.16 5.51
C VAL A 108 7.31 -15.61 5.23
N LEU A 109 8.09 -16.33 4.44
CA LEU A 109 7.82 -17.74 4.13
C LEU A 109 7.97 -18.64 5.37
N HIS A 110 8.93 -18.35 6.25
CA HIS A 110 9.07 -19.04 7.53
C HIS A 110 7.82 -18.84 8.39
N GLU A 111 7.38 -17.59 8.57
CA GLU A 111 6.17 -17.27 9.34
C GLU A 111 4.92 -17.90 8.73
N ALA A 112 4.80 -17.96 7.40
CA ALA A 112 3.71 -18.64 6.72
C ALA A 112 3.66 -20.14 7.06
N ARG A 113 4.81 -20.81 7.09
CA ARG A 113 4.91 -22.23 7.47
C ARG A 113 4.57 -22.45 8.94
N VAL A 114 5.07 -21.62 9.84
CA VAL A 114 4.76 -21.69 11.28
C VAL A 114 3.25 -21.48 11.51
N PHE A 115 2.67 -20.52 10.82
CA PHE A 115 1.23 -20.26 10.85
C PHE A 115 0.43 -21.47 10.36
N GLN A 116 0.82 -22.05 9.22
CA GLN A 116 0.18 -23.24 8.65
C GLN A 116 0.26 -24.44 9.59
N ALA A 117 1.42 -24.68 10.22
CA ALA A 117 1.61 -25.78 11.16
C ALA A 117 0.78 -25.63 12.44
N ARG A 118 0.56 -24.39 12.92
CA ARG A 118 -0.22 -24.10 14.13
C ARG A 118 -1.73 -24.11 13.90
N HIS A 119 -2.20 -23.70 12.73
CA HIS A 119 -3.62 -23.46 12.47
C HIS A 119 -4.25 -24.38 11.42
N GLY A 120 -3.45 -25.18 10.70
CA GLY A 120 -3.90 -26.05 9.61
C GLY A 120 -4.27 -25.29 8.33
N VAL A 121 -4.34 -26.01 7.20
CA VAL A 121 -4.76 -25.46 5.90
C VAL A 121 -6.27 -25.35 5.85
N LYS A 122 -6.86 -24.39 6.55
CA LYS A 122 -8.27 -24.01 6.33
C LYS A 122 -8.34 -22.50 6.10
N PRO A 123 -8.73 -22.03 4.89
CA PRO A 123 -8.77 -20.60 4.58
C PRO A 123 -9.85 -19.80 5.31
N ASN A 124 -10.68 -20.41 6.16
CA ASN A 124 -11.85 -19.74 6.74
C ASN A 124 -12.03 -20.11 8.21
N VAL A 125 -11.27 -19.48 9.12
CA VAL A 125 -11.70 -19.34 10.52
C VAL A 125 -11.20 -18.00 11.09
N ILE A 126 -12.15 -17.11 11.33
CA ILE A 126 -12.01 -15.91 12.16
C ILE A 126 -11.80 -16.39 13.61
N GLU A 127 -10.73 -15.96 14.30
CA GLU A 127 -10.79 -15.31 15.63
C GLU A 127 -9.42 -15.11 16.33
N ARG A 128 -9.14 -13.83 16.64
CA ARG A 128 -8.48 -13.20 17.82
C ARG A 128 -7.06 -13.60 18.28
N LEU A 129 -6.07 -12.69 18.12
CA LEU A 129 -5.07 -12.29 19.15
C LEU A 129 -4.16 -11.11 18.69
N PHE A 130 -4.17 -10.01 19.44
CA PHE A 130 -3.12 -9.02 19.76
C PHE A 130 -1.92 -8.89 18.78
N VAL A 131 -1.79 -7.71 18.14
CA VAL A 131 -1.44 -7.56 16.70
C VAL A 131 -2.38 -8.43 15.88
N ASN A 132 -3.67 -8.08 15.88
CA ASN A 132 -4.73 -9.06 15.64
C ASN A 132 -4.60 -9.79 14.29
N LYS A 133 -4.03 -11.00 14.29
CA LYS A 133 -4.23 -12.14 13.34
C LYS A 133 -4.57 -11.82 11.87
N ARG A 134 -3.98 -10.81 11.24
CA ARG A 134 -4.40 -10.32 9.91
C ARG A 134 -3.27 -10.14 8.89
N VAL A 135 -2.06 -10.58 9.19
CA VAL A 135 -1.10 -10.80 8.10
C VAL A 135 -1.41 -12.19 7.56
N ASP A 136 -2.07 -12.22 6.41
CA ASP A 136 -2.22 -13.43 5.62
C ASP A 136 -0.84 -13.81 5.08
N TRP A 137 -0.07 -14.53 5.91
CA TRP A 137 1.32 -14.88 5.61
C TRP A 137 1.46 -15.66 4.29
N PRO A 138 0.61 -16.65 3.97
CA PRO A 138 0.61 -17.27 2.65
C PRO A 138 0.41 -16.28 1.51
N ASN A 139 -0.57 -15.36 1.62
CA ASN A 139 -0.82 -14.37 0.58
C ASN A 139 0.31 -13.34 0.48
N LEU A 140 0.92 -12.94 1.60
CA LEU A 140 2.08 -12.04 1.61
C LEU A 140 3.31 -12.73 0.98
N ALA A 141 3.52 -14.01 1.26
CA ALA A 141 4.57 -14.79 0.61
C ALA A 141 4.32 -14.86 -0.91
N SER A 142 3.08 -15.14 -1.32
CA SER A 142 2.69 -15.15 -2.73
C SER A 142 2.90 -13.78 -3.39
N TYR A 143 2.56 -12.69 -2.71
CA TYR A 143 2.76 -11.33 -3.17
C TYR A 143 4.24 -11.02 -3.42
N LEU A 144 5.11 -11.33 -2.46
CA LEU A 144 6.56 -11.10 -2.57
C LEU A 144 7.23 -12.00 -3.62
N GLN A 145 6.64 -13.15 -3.92
CA GLN A 145 7.13 -14.05 -4.97
C GLN A 145 6.77 -13.56 -6.38
N ARG A 146 5.80 -12.65 -6.53
CA ARG A 146 5.37 -12.18 -7.85
C ARG A 146 6.54 -11.60 -8.63
N GLU A 147 6.62 -12.02 -9.88
CA GLU A 147 7.51 -11.44 -10.87
C GLU A 147 6.65 -10.89 -11.99
N LEU A 148 6.85 -9.60 -12.28
CA LEU A 148 6.25 -8.94 -13.42
C LEU A 148 7.39 -8.64 -14.40
N PRO A 149 7.31 -9.11 -15.65
CA PRO A 149 8.29 -8.74 -16.67
C PRO A 149 8.34 -7.21 -16.82
N LEU A 150 9.56 -6.68 -16.99
CA LEU A 150 9.77 -5.23 -17.05
C LEU A 150 8.95 -4.56 -18.15
N ASP A 151 8.90 -5.15 -19.35
CA ASP A 151 8.14 -4.62 -20.49
C ASP A 151 6.64 -4.57 -20.22
N GLU A 152 6.11 -5.59 -19.54
CA GLU A 152 4.70 -5.65 -19.15
C GLU A 152 4.38 -4.58 -18.09
N ALA A 153 5.27 -4.41 -17.11
CA ALA A 153 5.14 -3.36 -16.10
C ALA A 153 5.15 -1.95 -16.71
N ILE A 154 6.07 -1.70 -17.66
CA ILE A 154 6.14 -0.44 -18.40
C ILE A 154 4.86 -0.21 -19.19
N SER A 155 4.39 -1.23 -19.91
CA SER A 155 3.16 -1.14 -20.71
C SER A 155 1.92 -0.86 -19.86
N ALA A 156 1.73 -1.62 -18.77
CA ALA A 156 0.61 -1.45 -17.85
C ALA A 156 0.61 -0.05 -17.21
N ARG A 157 1.79 0.43 -16.78
CA ARG A 157 1.95 1.79 -16.26
C ARG A 157 1.61 2.84 -17.30
N ASN A 158 2.15 2.73 -18.51
CA ASN A 158 1.96 3.71 -19.57
C ASN A 158 0.50 3.77 -20.03
N ALA A 159 -0.21 2.64 -20.03
CA ALA A 159 -1.64 2.61 -20.30
C ALA A 159 -2.46 3.49 -19.34
N VAL A 160 -2.00 3.64 -18.09
CA VAL A 160 -2.65 4.48 -17.07
C VAL A 160 -2.13 5.92 -17.11
N VAL A 161 -0.80 6.11 -17.09
CA VAL A 161 -0.17 7.44 -16.98
C VAL A 161 -0.30 8.25 -18.27
N ALA A 162 -0.10 7.62 -19.42
CA ALA A 162 -0.17 8.24 -20.74
C ALA A 162 -1.54 8.10 -21.41
N CYS A 163 -2.58 7.71 -20.66
CA CYS A 163 -3.93 7.53 -21.19
C CYS A 163 -4.44 8.79 -21.92
N GLU A 164 -4.83 8.66 -23.19
CA GLU A 164 -5.23 9.79 -24.02
C GLU A 164 -6.49 10.48 -23.48
N SER A 165 -7.42 9.72 -22.91
CA SER A 165 -8.63 10.26 -22.28
C SER A 165 -8.35 11.21 -21.09
N ARG A 166 -7.15 11.15 -20.52
CA ARG A 166 -6.71 11.97 -19.36
C ARG A 166 -5.76 13.10 -19.77
N ARG A 167 -5.52 13.30 -21.08
CA ARG A 167 -4.57 14.29 -21.59
C ARG A 167 -4.87 15.71 -21.13
N ASP A 168 -6.11 16.19 -21.31
CA ASP A 168 -6.50 17.54 -20.88
C ASP A 168 -6.33 17.73 -19.36
N SER A 169 -6.67 16.72 -18.56
CA SER A 169 -6.46 16.75 -17.10
C SER A 169 -4.98 16.88 -16.74
N ARG A 170 -4.12 16.11 -17.43
CA ARG A 170 -2.67 16.11 -17.22
C ARG A 170 -2.04 17.44 -17.64
N GLU A 171 -2.39 17.95 -18.82
CA GLU A 171 -1.85 19.22 -19.33
C GLU A 171 -2.27 20.40 -18.46
N ARG A 172 -3.53 20.45 -17.99
CA ARG A 172 -3.99 21.48 -17.03
C ARG A 172 -3.26 21.40 -15.70
N TYR A 173 -2.98 20.20 -15.20
CA TYR A 173 -2.19 20.02 -14.00
C TYR A 173 -0.76 20.57 -14.18
N LEU A 174 -0.09 20.20 -15.28
CA LEU A 174 1.26 20.68 -15.62
C LEU A 174 1.33 22.18 -15.86
N PHE A 175 0.30 22.77 -16.49
CA PHE A 175 0.23 24.21 -16.77
C PHE A 175 0.25 25.04 -15.49
N ARG A 176 -0.34 24.52 -14.40
CA ARG A 176 -0.37 25.16 -13.08
C ARG A 176 0.96 25.06 -12.32
N GLN A 177 1.90 24.22 -12.77
CA GLN A 177 3.20 24.07 -12.12
C GLN A 177 4.20 25.12 -12.64
N PRO A 178 5.12 25.60 -11.78
CA PRO A 178 6.30 26.33 -12.21
C PRO A 178 7.10 25.55 -13.27
N PRO A 179 7.84 26.22 -14.17
CA PRO A 179 8.57 25.55 -15.26
C PRO A 179 9.51 24.43 -14.80
N ALA A 180 10.25 24.64 -13.71
CA ALA A 180 11.18 23.64 -13.17
C ALA A 180 10.45 22.39 -12.64
N GLU A 181 9.37 22.58 -11.88
CA GLU A 181 8.56 21.48 -11.32
C GLU A 181 7.84 20.69 -12.42
N ARG A 182 7.41 21.39 -13.48
CA ARG A 182 6.80 20.74 -14.66
C ARG A 182 7.74 19.72 -15.28
N GLN A 183 9.02 20.06 -15.45
CA GLN A 183 10.00 19.16 -16.04
C GLN A 183 10.22 17.91 -15.17
N VAL A 184 10.28 18.09 -13.84
CA VAL A 184 10.42 16.98 -12.90
C VAL A 184 9.19 16.06 -12.94
N HIS A 185 8.00 16.65 -12.99
CA HIS A 185 6.76 15.87 -13.06
C HIS A 185 6.63 15.10 -14.37
N VAL A 186 7.00 15.71 -15.51
CA VAL A 186 7.07 15.02 -16.81
C VAL A 186 8.07 13.86 -16.75
N ASN A 187 9.28 14.09 -16.22
CA ASN A 187 10.28 13.03 -16.06
C ASN A 187 9.78 11.88 -15.18
N PHE A 188 9.08 12.18 -14.08
CA PHE A 188 8.43 11.15 -13.24
C PHE A 188 7.32 10.40 -14.00
N MET A 189 6.52 11.09 -14.82
CA MET A 189 5.48 10.46 -15.65
C MET A 189 6.06 9.62 -16.80
N GLU A 190 7.24 9.92 -17.30
CA GLU A 190 7.90 9.11 -18.33
C GLU A 190 8.64 7.91 -17.70
N SER A 191 9.46 8.15 -16.69
CA SER A 191 10.31 7.12 -16.07
C SER A 191 9.60 6.25 -15.04
N GLY A 192 8.62 6.81 -14.30
CA GLY A 192 8.02 6.16 -13.14
C GLY A 192 8.91 6.15 -11.90
N ILE A 193 10.03 6.85 -11.90
CA ILE A 193 10.99 6.82 -10.79
C ILE A 193 11.02 8.19 -10.12
N LEU A 194 10.77 8.21 -8.81
CA LEU A 194 10.87 9.43 -8.03
C LEU A 194 12.34 9.64 -7.61
N ALA A 195 13.08 10.42 -8.39
CA ALA A 195 14.50 10.71 -8.14
C ALA A 195 14.87 12.15 -8.54
N PRO A 196 15.96 12.72 -7.99
CA PRO A 196 16.51 13.99 -8.45
C PRO A 196 16.88 13.95 -9.93
N PHE A 197 16.80 15.09 -10.63
CA PHE A 197 17.02 15.18 -12.08
C PHE A 197 18.39 14.66 -12.54
N SER A 198 19.43 14.81 -11.73
CA SER A 198 20.79 14.36 -12.04
C SER A 198 21.08 12.91 -11.66
N ARG A 199 20.12 12.18 -11.07
CA ARG A 199 20.32 10.80 -10.63
C ARG A 199 20.22 9.85 -11.82
N PRO A 200 21.22 8.99 -12.06
CA PRO A 200 21.10 7.96 -13.09
C PRO A 200 19.99 6.96 -12.76
N LEU A 201 19.19 6.61 -13.77
CA LEU A 201 18.03 5.72 -13.59
C LEU A 201 18.31 4.26 -13.95
N TYR A 202 19.52 3.94 -14.44
CA TYR A 202 19.86 2.60 -14.93
C TYR A 202 19.80 1.50 -13.86
N CYS A 203 19.85 1.86 -12.58
CA CYS A 203 19.79 0.90 -11.48
C CYS A 203 18.35 0.53 -11.05
N TYR A 204 17.33 1.21 -11.58
CA TYR A 204 15.91 0.98 -11.26
C TYR A 204 15.27 0.05 -12.29
N THR A 205 15.62 -1.23 -12.24
CA THR A 205 15.21 -2.20 -13.28
C THR A 205 14.09 -3.14 -12.85
N LYS A 206 13.71 -3.10 -11.57
CA LYS A 206 12.77 -4.05 -10.98
C LYS A 206 11.42 -3.38 -10.75
N PRO A 207 10.32 -3.91 -11.31
CA PRO A 207 8.99 -3.43 -10.97
C PRO A 207 8.78 -3.49 -9.45
N ASN A 208 8.25 -2.40 -8.90
CA ASN A 208 7.89 -2.34 -7.51
C ASN A 208 6.67 -3.25 -7.29
N VAL A 209 6.84 -4.29 -6.48
CA VAL A 209 5.78 -5.25 -6.13
C VAL A 209 4.69 -4.59 -5.32
#